data_AF-A0A4R1MUG8-F1
#
_entry.id   AF-A0A4R1MUG8-F1
#
_cell.length_a   1.000
_cell.length_b   1.000
_cell.length_c   1.000
_cell.angle_alpha   90.00
_cell.angle_beta   90.00
_cell.angle_gamma   90.00
#
_symmetry.space_group_name_H-M   'P 1'
#
loop_
_entity.id
_entity.type
_entity.pdbx_description
1 polymer ?
#
loop_
_entity_poly.entity_id
_entity_poly.type
_entity_poly.pdbx_seq_one_letter_code
_entity_poly.pdbx_strand_id
1 'polypeptide(L)'
;MPNGPNKMIIIRINVSYDAAMIVCVCKSVSDRKIRASIEEGMDSFDELQFELGVASCCGKCADSVRDVMMKSGVCASRCGFEHHPQAVPLTFYERKAA
;
A
#
# COMPACT_ATOMS: atom_id res chain seq x y z
N MET A 1 47.38 15.14 38.91
CA MET A 1 46.22 15.84 38.32
C MET A 1 45.82 15.14 37.02
N PRO A 2 44.99 14.09 37.01
CA PRO A 2 44.57 13.45 35.77
C PRO A 2 43.18 13.93 35.41
N ASN A 3 43.08 15.03 34.67
CA ASN A 3 41.83 15.38 33.99
C ASN A 3 42.20 15.69 32.54
N GLY A 4 42.33 14.62 31.75
CA GLY A 4 42.42 14.72 30.30
C GLY A 4 41.10 15.23 29.72
N PRO A 5 41.10 15.83 28.52
CA PRO A 5 39.91 16.45 27.95
C PRO A 5 38.83 15.39 27.73
N ASN A 6 37.66 15.63 28.32
CA ASN A 6 36.45 14.84 28.11
C ASN A 6 36.17 14.73 26.61
N LYS A 7 36.43 13.57 26.02
CA LYS A 7 36.11 13.30 24.61
C LYS A 7 34.61 13.05 24.51
N MET A 8 33.87 14.09 24.15
CA MET A 8 32.43 14.00 23.88
C MET A 8 32.22 13.19 22.58
N ILE A 9 31.80 11.94 22.71
CA ILE A 9 31.44 11.09 21.57
C ILE A 9 30.06 11.55 21.07
N ILE A 10 30.01 12.13 19.88
CA ILE A 10 28.74 12.47 19.22
C ILE A 10 28.20 11.20 18.56
N ILE A 11 27.22 10.56 19.18
CA ILE A 11 26.48 9.46 18.55
C ILE A 11 25.44 10.08 17.61
N ARG A 12 25.58 9.88 16.29
CA ARG A 12 24.54 10.25 15.32
C ARG A 12 23.46 9.18 15.35
N ILE A 13 22.37 9.43 16.05
CA ILE A 13 21.17 8.59 16.01
C ILE A 13 20.35 9.03 14.78
N ASN A 14 20.15 8.13 13.82
CA ASN A 14 19.26 8.38 12.69
C ASN A 14 17.83 8.02 13.14
N VAL A 15 16.98 9.02 13.37
CA VAL A 15 15.59 8.80 13.79
C VAL A 15 14.71 8.76 12.54
N SER A 16 14.39 7.55 12.06
CA SER A 16 13.36 7.35 11.04
C SER A 16 12.00 7.53 11.70
N TYR A 17 11.42 8.73 11.59
CA TYR A 17 10.03 8.99 11.98
C TYR A 17 9.10 8.36 10.94
N ASP A 18 8.73 7.09 11.12
CA ASP A 18 7.60 6.49 10.41
C ASP A 18 6.30 7.00 11.04
N ALA A 19 5.88 8.19 10.62
CA ALA A 19 4.61 8.78 11.02
C ALA A 19 3.45 7.93 10.48
N ALA A 20 2.83 7.14 11.35
CA ALA A 20 1.66 6.33 11.02
C ALA A 20 0.42 7.22 10.75
N MET A 21 0.22 7.61 9.50
CA MET A 21 -0.92 8.46 9.09
C MET A 21 -2.14 7.60 8.74
N ILE A 22 -3.36 7.97 9.14
CA ILE A 22 -4.58 7.32 8.65
C ILE A 22 -4.88 7.80 7.23
N VAL A 23 -4.93 6.86 6.28
CA VAL A 23 -5.20 7.12 4.87
C VAL A 23 -6.67 6.86 4.53
N CYS A 24 -7.27 5.80 5.06
CA CYS A 24 -8.70 5.51 4.89
C CYS A 24 -9.43 5.54 6.24
N VAL A 25 -10.27 6.54 6.45
CA VAL A 25 -11.09 6.67 7.66
C VAL A 25 -12.19 5.60 7.71
N CYS A 26 -12.84 5.30 6.59
CA CYS A 26 -13.96 4.34 6.53
C CYS A 26 -13.57 2.92 6.95
N LYS A 27 -12.31 2.53 6.73
CA LYS A 27 -11.77 1.19 7.02
C LYS A 27 -10.67 1.20 8.07
N SER A 28 -10.39 2.36 8.67
CA SER A 28 -9.30 2.55 9.64
C SER A 28 -7.95 2.04 9.14
N VAL A 29 -7.60 2.36 7.89
CA VAL A 29 -6.35 1.93 7.25
C VAL A 29 -5.32 3.06 7.34
N SER A 30 -4.14 2.75 7.89
CA SER A 30 -3.00 3.66 7.96
C SER A 30 -2.01 3.46 6.80
N ASP A 31 -1.15 4.46 6.56
CA ASP A 31 -0.07 4.37 5.58
C ASP A 31 0.84 3.18 5.91
N ARG A 32 1.19 2.99 7.18
CA ARG A 32 1.99 1.84 7.64
C ARG A 32 1.36 0.51 7.24
N LYS A 33 0.03 0.38 7.31
CA LYS A 33 -0.67 -0.85 6.90
C LYS A 33 -0.59 -1.07 5.40
N ILE A 34 -0.75 0.00 4.61
CA ILE A 34 -0.59 -0.06 3.15
C ILE A 34 0.84 -0.46 2.79
N ARG A 35 1.84 0.15 3.42
CA ARG A 35 3.27 -0.14 3.20
C ARG A 35 3.63 -1.58 3.59
N ALA A 36 3.13 -2.06 4.73
CA ALA A 36 3.30 -3.46 5.11
C ALA A 36 2.68 -4.43 4.08
N SER A 37 1.50 -4.12 3.54
CA SER A 37 0.85 -4.95 2.52
C SER A 37 1.64 -4.96 1.20
N ILE A 38 2.25 -3.83 0.85
CA ILE A 38 3.18 -3.72 -0.29
C ILE A 38 4.44 -4.57 -0.05
N GLU A 39 5.02 -4.51 1.15
CA GLU A 39 6.18 -5.33 1.54
C GLU A 39 5.86 -6.83 1.53
N GLU A 40 4.61 -7.20 1.82
CA GLU A 40 4.08 -8.57 1.69
C GLU A 40 3.88 -9.02 0.24
N GLY A 41 4.02 -8.10 -0.73
CA GLY A 41 4.04 -8.40 -2.16
C GLY A 41 2.87 -7.85 -2.97
N MET A 42 1.92 -7.12 -2.36
CA MET A 42 0.85 -6.47 -3.11
C MET A 42 1.40 -5.35 -3.99
N ASP A 43 1.16 -5.43 -5.28
CA ASP A 43 1.71 -4.48 -6.25
C ASP A 43 0.65 -3.73 -7.07
N SER A 44 -0.63 -4.02 -6.82
CA SER A 44 -1.75 -3.36 -7.50
C SER A 44 -2.74 -2.68 -6.54
N PHE A 45 -3.45 -1.68 -7.07
CA PHE A 45 -4.49 -0.98 -6.31
C PHE A 45 -5.68 -1.89 -6.02
N ASP A 46 -6.00 -2.80 -6.95
CA ASP A 46 -7.12 -3.71 -6.83
C ASP A 46 -6.89 -4.76 -5.72
N GLU A 47 -5.66 -5.27 -5.58
CA GLU A 47 -5.26 -6.12 -4.45
C GLU A 47 -5.38 -5.39 -3.12
N LEU A 48 -4.84 -4.16 -3.02
CA LEU A 48 -4.97 -3.35 -1.80
C LEU A 48 -6.44 -3.04 -1.48
N GLN A 49 -7.26 -2.78 -2.50
CA GLN A 49 -8.70 -2.55 -2.34
C GLN A 49 -9.41 -3.82 -1.84
N PHE A 50 -9.07 -4.99 -2.38
CA PHE A 50 -9.65 -6.26 -1.97
C PHE A 50 -9.27 -6.61 -0.52
N GLU A 51 -7.99 -6.50 -0.17
CA GLU A 51 -7.45 -6.96 1.10
C GLU A 51 -7.66 -5.96 2.25
N LEU A 52 -7.50 -4.66 1.98
CA LEU A 52 -7.63 -3.61 2.98
C LEU A 52 -9.00 -2.92 2.96
N GLY A 53 -9.80 -3.13 1.92
CA GLY A 53 -11.09 -2.44 1.72
C GLY A 53 -10.94 -0.96 1.34
N VAL A 54 -9.75 -0.51 0.98
CA VAL A 54 -9.53 0.91 0.63
C VAL A 54 -10.35 1.31 -0.59
N ALA A 55 -10.85 2.55 -0.58
CA ALA A 55 -11.76 3.09 -1.59
C ALA A 55 -13.08 2.32 -1.81
N SER A 56 -13.40 1.29 -1.01
CA SER A 56 -14.60 0.47 -1.18
C SER A 56 -15.88 1.05 -0.53
N CYS A 57 -15.78 2.19 0.17
CA CYS A 57 -16.89 2.83 0.88
C CYS A 57 -17.23 4.20 0.28
N CYS A 58 -16.51 5.26 0.66
CA CYS A 58 -16.75 6.60 0.13
C CYS A 58 -15.83 6.98 -1.05
N GLY A 59 -14.85 6.14 -1.37
CA GLY A 59 -13.88 6.35 -2.46
C GLY A 59 -12.81 7.42 -2.22
N LYS A 60 -12.97 8.33 -1.25
CA LYS A 60 -12.14 9.54 -1.09
C LYS A 60 -10.65 9.31 -0.83
N CYS A 61 -10.28 8.14 -0.32
CA CYS A 61 -8.87 7.82 -0.05
C CYS A 61 -8.12 7.27 -1.27
N ALA A 62 -8.78 7.08 -2.43
CA ALA A 62 -8.18 6.41 -3.58
C ALA A 62 -6.87 7.07 -4.03
N ASP A 63 -6.87 8.40 -4.21
CA ASP A 63 -5.68 9.13 -4.63
C ASP A 63 -4.57 9.07 -3.58
N SER A 64 -4.93 9.21 -2.30
CA SER A 64 -3.97 9.10 -1.19
C SER A 64 -3.34 7.71 -1.09
N VAL A 65 -4.07 6.64 -1.39
CA VAL A 65 -3.52 5.27 -1.46
C VAL A 65 -2.54 5.16 -2.63
N ARG A 66 -2.91 5.68 -3.81
CA ARG A 66 -2.03 5.68 -5.00
C ARG A 66 -0.75 6.47 -4.75
N ASP A 67 -0.82 7.58 -4.03
CA ASP A 67 0.35 8.37 -3.62
C ASP A 67 1.28 7.56 -2.71
N VAL A 68 0.72 6.76 -1.79
CA VAL A 68 1.51 5.86 -0.94
C VAL A 68 2.18 4.77 -1.78
N MET A 69 1.46 4.15 -2.71
CA MET A 69 2.04 3.15 -3.63
C MET A 69 3.21 3.73 -4.43
N MET A 70 3.02 4.92 -5.01
CA MET A 70 4.06 5.62 -5.76
C MET A 70 5.29 5.91 -4.90
N LYS A 71 5.10 6.40 -3.67
CA LYS A 71 6.21 6.67 -2.72
C LYS A 71 6.94 5.39 -2.29
N SER A 72 6.24 4.26 -2.24
CA SER A 72 6.81 2.94 -1.97
C SER A 72 7.50 2.31 -3.20
N GLY A 73 7.54 3.00 -4.35
CA GLY A 73 8.15 2.48 -5.58
C GLY A 73 7.32 1.42 -6.29
N VAL A 74 6.05 1.26 -5.89
CA VAL A 74 5.08 0.42 -6.58
C VAL A 74 4.28 1.31 -7.51
N CYS A 75 4.59 1.24 -8.81
CA CYS A 75 3.70 1.78 -9.81
C CYS A 75 2.48 0.85 -9.95
N ALA A 76 1.28 1.42 -10.09
CA ALA A 76 0.07 0.68 -10.47
C ALA A 76 0.23 -0.08 -11.81
N SER A 77 1.30 0.20 -12.53
CA SER A 77 1.70 -0.40 -13.80
C SER A 77 3.20 -0.66 -13.74
N ARG A 78 3.63 -1.80 -13.17
CA ARG A 78 4.92 -2.39 -13.59
C ARG A 78 4.79 -2.64 -15.08
N CYS A 79 5.23 -1.70 -15.91
CA CYS A 79 5.36 -1.91 -17.34
C CYS A 79 6.57 -2.84 -17.56
N GLY A 80 6.33 -4.14 -17.40
CA GLY A 80 7.34 -5.17 -17.61
C GLY A 80 6.99 -6.49 -16.95
N PHE A 81 5.87 -7.12 -17.37
CA PHE A 81 5.69 -8.57 -17.60
C PHE A 81 4.25 -9.06 -17.27
N GLU A 82 3.55 -9.48 -18.33
CA GLU A 82 2.25 -10.15 -18.53
C GLU A 82 1.10 -10.09 -17.49
N HIS A 83 0.13 -9.24 -17.79
CA HIS A 83 -1.28 -9.39 -17.43
C HIS A 83 -1.84 -10.72 -17.99
N HIS A 84 -2.37 -11.60 -17.13
CA HIS A 84 -3.32 -12.63 -17.57
C HIS A 84 -4.74 -12.25 -17.12
N PRO A 85 -5.50 -11.50 -17.93
CA PRO A 85 -6.91 -11.32 -17.65
C PRO A 85 -7.62 -12.63 -18.00
N GLN A 86 -8.02 -13.40 -16.99
CA GLN A 86 -8.93 -14.53 -17.21
C GLN A 86 -10.32 -13.99 -17.52
N ALA A 87 -10.53 -13.63 -18.79
CA ALA A 87 -11.87 -13.50 -19.35
C ALA A 87 -12.50 -14.89 -19.37
N VAL A 88 -13.20 -15.25 -18.30
CA VAL A 88 -14.00 -16.48 -18.25
C VAL A 88 -15.26 -16.25 -19.10
N PRO A 89 -15.59 -17.10 -20.09
CA PRO A 89 -16.80 -16.92 -20.88
C PRO A 89 -18.04 -17.12 -20.02
N LEU A 90 -18.92 -16.12 -19.93
CA LEU A 90 -20.25 -16.28 -19.36
C LEU A 90 -21.13 -17.04 -20.36
N THR A 91 -21.39 -18.32 -20.11
CA THR A 91 -22.34 -19.11 -20.90
C THR A 91 -23.77 -18.75 -20.49
N PHE A 92 -24.52 -18.13 -21.39
CA PHE A 92 -25.94 -17.87 -21.20
C PHE A 92 -26.75 -19.14 -21.51
N TYR A 93 -27.30 -19.81 -20.50
CA TYR A 93 -28.28 -20.87 -20.72
C TYR A 93 -29.64 -20.24 -21.06
N GLU A 94 -30.12 -20.47 -22.28
CA GLU A 94 -31.45 -20.04 -22.71
C GLU A 94 -32.53 -20.78 -21.91
N ARG A 95 -33.30 -20.05 -21.10
CA ARG A 95 -34.53 -20.58 -20.48
C ARG A 95 -35.64 -20.61 -21.54
N LYS A 96 -35.98 -21.80 -22.05
CA LYS A 96 -37.25 -22.02 -22.76
C LYS A 96 -38.40 -22.01 -21.75
N ALA A 97 -39.34 -21.10 -21.92
CA ALA A 97 -40.63 -21.16 -21.23
C ALA A 97 -41.49 -22.26 -21.88
N ALA A 98 -42.18 -23.03 -21.04
CA ALA A 98 -43.18 -24.02 -21.44
C ALA A 98 -44.57 -23.37 -21.55
#